data_AF-A0A7Y8NRP0-F1
#
_entry.id   AF-A0A7Y8NRP0-F1
#
_cell.length_a   1.000
_cell.length_b   1.000
_cell.length_c   1.000
_cell.angle_alpha   90.00
_cell.angle_beta   90.00
_cell.angle_gamma   90.00
#
_symmetry.space_group_name_H-M   'P 1'
#
loop_
_entity.id
_entity.type
_entity.pdbx_description
1 polymer ?
#
loop_
_entity_poly.entity_id
_entity_poly.type
_entity_poly.pdbx_seq_one_letter_code
_entity_poly.pdbx_strand_id
1 'polypeptide(L)'
;MFVRLKTLLTGLILFTSLSCDKAAEATTPVNKPKQKIDEAAIKAKFGIPVYFNFIETLKKEGFVFWDFDKFYKSDKSKLPEKLIVIRHDIHARDIDGGVNANKVEKYFIGSRAATYFVMYNDPTEEYDSGLQQQYLKFIASLNQDTVDVQPHISANDLYIANNNPSWKYQDISELKELFDKYYEVKKTSDSKGLGTEIIIKSVDTLHLKQMNTKLIQILKSYNAKWEKDTGLKAKYYASHGSKVNINMVLNNAVILDQFSLLRSGAYEFDTYNSWIAEHLIYLSDNSIPSWIGKPTEVKPGRYQLLMHPWVWENYTYPSGSVNSARNSFSIINNNKQKKKVSYFK
;
A
#
# COMPACT_ATOMS: atom_id res chain seq x y z
N MET A 1 58.44 -14.21 -50.79
CA MET A 1 59.71 -13.90 -50.10
C MET A 1 59.43 -13.88 -48.60
N PHE A 2 60.01 -14.83 -47.84
CA PHE A 2 60.15 -14.97 -46.36
C PHE A 2 58.92 -14.71 -45.45
N VAL A 3 58.22 -15.72 -44.91
CA VAL A 3 58.49 -16.64 -43.75
C VAL A 3 58.67 -15.93 -42.39
N ARG A 4 57.91 -16.41 -41.38
CA ARG A 4 58.09 -16.41 -39.89
C ARG A 4 57.00 -15.61 -39.13
N LEU A 5 56.45 -16.04 -37.99
CA LEU A 5 56.55 -17.25 -37.17
C LEU A 5 55.35 -17.29 -36.19
N LYS A 6 55.00 -18.52 -35.79
CA LYS A 6 54.09 -19.03 -34.75
C LYS A 6 53.96 -18.21 -33.45
N THR A 7 52.74 -18.20 -32.89
CA THR A 7 52.52 -18.74 -31.53
C THR A 7 51.11 -19.29 -31.36
N LEU A 8 51.04 -20.61 -31.17
CA LEU A 8 49.92 -21.37 -30.62
C LEU A 8 49.98 -21.22 -29.08
N LEU A 9 48.85 -21.03 -28.41
CA LEU A 9 48.69 -21.61 -27.06
C LEU A 9 47.21 -21.92 -26.78
N THR A 10 46.88 -23.18 -27.02
CA THR A 10 45.62 -23.83 -26.66
C THR A 10 45.73 -24.25 -25.19
N GLY A 11 44.95 -23.62 -24.32
CA GLY A 11 44.85 -23.96 -22.90
C GLY A 11 43.88 -25.12 -22.69
N LEU A 12 44.46 -26.32 -22.58
CA LEU A 12 43.84 -27.57 -22.16
C LEU A 12 43.46 -27.47 -20.67
N ILE A 13 42.18 -27.57 -20.30
CA ILE A 13 41.79 -27.85 -18.91
C ILE A 13 41.25 -29.27 -18.86
N LEU A 14 42.06 -30.12 -18.23
CA LEU A 14 41.77 -31.52 -17.93
C LEU A 14 40.58 -31.64 -16.99
N PHE A 15 39.64 -32.51 -17.37
CA PHE A 15 38.76 -33.19 -16.43
C PHE A 15 39.58 -34.23 -15.66
N THR A 16 39.69 -34.08 -14.34
CA THR A 16 39.96 -35.20 -13.44
C THR A 16 38.85 -35.28 -12.40
N SER A 17 37.98 -36.26 -12.61
CA SER A 17 37.08 -36.82 -11.62
C SER A 17 37.88 -37.49 -10.49
N LEU A 18 37.65 -37.07 -9.25
CA LEU A 18 37.83 -37.91 -8.08
C LEU A 18 36.56 -37.80 -7.22
N SER A 19 35.92 -38.95 -7.06
CA SER A 19 34.75 -39.19 -6.22
C SER A 19 35.20 -39.67 -4.84
N CYS A 20 34.39 -39.34 -3.83
CA CYS A 20 34.27 -39.97 -2.50
C CYS A 20 35.47 -39.80 -1.55
N ASP A 21 35.35 -39.50 -0.25
CA ASP A 21 34.23 -39.44 0.69
C ASP A 21 34.60 -38.48 1.82
N LYS A 22 33.65 -37.62 2.21
CA LYS A 22 33.45 -37.23 3.61
C LYS A 22 32.07 -36.62 3.68
N ALA A 23 31.12 -37.42 4.15
CA ALA A 23 29.85 -36.93 4.63
C ALA A 23 30.14 -35.84 5.66
N ALA A 24 30.00 -34.57 5.26
CA ALA A 24 29.87 -33.49 6.21
C ALA A 24 28.57 -33.78 6.96
N GLU A 25 28.70 -34.14 8.22
CA GLU A 25 27.59 -34.24 9.16
C GLU A 25 26.69 -33.04 8.94
N ALA A 26 25.44 -33.32 8.57
CA ALA A 26 24.38 -32.33 8.60
C ALA A 26 24.31 -31.85 10.05
N THR A 27 24.97 -30.72 10.33
CA THR A 27 24.81 -30.02 11.59
C THR A 27 23.35 -29.63 11.64
N THR A 28 22.59 -30.39 12.43
CA THR A 28 21.24 -30.03 12.85
C THR A 28 21.26 -28.54 13.17
N PRO A 29 20.33 -27.73 12.62
CA PRO A 29 20.31 -26.31 12.90
C PRO A 29 20.22 -26.18 14.41
N VAL A 30 21.29 -25.65 15.02
CA VAL A 30 21.32 -25.34 16.44
C VAL A 30 20.12 -24.46 16.67
N ASN A 31 19.16 -25.00 17.39
CA ASN A 31 17.95 -24.33 17.82
C ASN A 31 18.42 -23.22 18.76
N LYS A 32 18.84 -22.08 18.18
CA LYS A 32 19.22 -20.89 18.95
C LYS A 32 18.00 -20.62 19.83
N PRO A 33 18.15 -20.64 21.17
CA PRO A 33 17.03 -20.33 22.04
C PRO A 33 16.48 -18.99 21.56
N LYS A 34 15.19 -18.97 21.18
CA LYS A 34 14.47 -17.75 20.82
C LYS A 34 14.78 -16.76 21.93
N GLN A 35 15.62 -15.78 21.63
CA GLN A 35 15.96 -14.73 22.56
C GLN A 35 14.61 -14.15 22.98
N LYS A 36 14.23 -14.36 24.24
CA LYS A 36 12.94 -13.93 24.76
C LYS A 36 12.99 -12.41 24.73
N ILE A 37 12.38 -11.85 23.69
CA ILE A 37 12.27 -10.42 23.52
C ILE A 37 11.58 -9.89 24.77
N ASP A 38 12.20 -8.94 25.47
CA ASP A 38 11.60 -8.30 26.64
C ASP A 38 10.50 -7.34 26.15
N GLU A 39 9.31 -7.89 25.98
CA GLU A 39 8.13 -7.14 25.52
C GLU A 39 7.80 -5.96 26.45
N ALA A 40 8.09 -6.07 27.75
CA ALA A 40 7.84 -4.98 28.71
C ALA A 40 8.81 -3.82 28.47
N ALA A 41 10.11 -4.11 28.28
CA ALA A 41 11.09 -3.09 27.95
C ALA A 41 10.82 -2.45 26.58
N ILE A 42 10.40 -3.22 25.58
CA ILE A 42 10.03 -2.69 24.27
C ILE A 42 8.78 -1.83 24.36
N LYS A 43 7.73 -2.28 25.06
CA LYS A 43 6.52 -1.48 25.26
C LYS A 43 6.84 -0.17 25.97
N ALA A 44 7.70 -0.20 27.00
CA ALA A 44 8.13 1.01 27.70
C ALA A 44 8.91 1.98 26.80
N LYS A 45 9.74 1.47 25.87
CA LYS A 45 10.59 2.31 25.00
C LYS A 45 9.90 2.78 23.71
N PHE A 46 9.13 1.91 23.08
CA PHE A 46 8.58 2.10 21.74
C PHE A 46 7.05 2.14 21.70
N GLY A 47 6.34 1.71 22.74
CA GLY A 47 4.87 1.73 22.82
C GLY A 47 4.16 0.63 22.01
N ILE A 48 4.75 0.17 20.91
CA ILE A 48 4.10 -0.72 19.93
C ILE A 48 4.89 -2.04 19.70
N PRO A 49 4.93 -2.96 20.68
CA PRO A 49 5.84 -4.10 20.68
C PRO A 49 5.63 -5.09 19.53
N VAL A 50 4.39 -5.28 19.07
CA VAL A 50 4.08 -6.21 17.97
C VAL A 50 4.67 -5.69 16.66
N TYR A 51 4.54 -4.39 16.38
CA TYR A 51 5.12 -3.78 15.20
C TYR A 51 6.66 -3.74 15.27
N PHE A 52 7.23 -3.50 16.46
CA PHE A 52 8.67 -3.63 16.69
C PHE A 52 9.18 -5.01 16.29
N ASN A 53 8.54 -6.07 16.80
CA ASN A 53 8.92 -7.46 16.50
C ASN A 53 8.77 -7.78 15.01
N PHE A 54 7.71 -7.26 14.38
CA PHE A 54 7.47 -7.42 12.95
C PHE A 54 8.60 -6.82 12.11
N ILE A 55 8.93 -5.54 12.32
CA ILE A 55 10.00 -4.86 11.58
C ILE A 55 11.35 -5.53 11.85
N GLU A 56 11.67 -5.84 13.12
CA GLU A 56 12.93 -6.49 13.48
C GLU A 56 13.10 -7.84 12.76
N THR A 57 12.07 -8.68 12.82
CA THR A 57 12.11 -10.03 12.23
C THR A 57 12.31 -9.95 10.72
N LEU A 58 11.51 -9.14 10.03
CA LEU A 58 11.60 -9.03 8.58
C LEU A 58 12.92 -8.39 8.13
N LYS A 59 13.47 -7.44 8.90
CA LYS A 59 14.82 -6.94 8.64
C LYS A 59 15.88 -8.04 8.75
N LYS A 60 15.81 -8.90 9.80
CA LYS A 60 16.70 -10.06 9.97
C LYS A 60 16.56 -11.07 8.82
N GLU A 61 15.36 -11.20 8.26
CA GLU A 61 15.09 -12.04 7.09
C GLU A 61 15.50 -11.39 5.75
N GLY A 62 16.05 -10.18 5.76
CA GLY A 62 16.58 -9.49 4.59
C GLY A 62 15.54 -8.70 3.79
N PHE A 63 14.38 -8.38 4.36
CA PHE A 63 13.47 -7.41 3.77
C PHE A 63 14.02 -6.00 3.85
N VAL A 64 13.78 -5.22 2.80
CA VAL A 64 14.01 -3.77 2.79
C VAL A 64 12.67 -3.04 2.83
N PHE A 65 12.67 -1.87 3.46
CA PHE A 65 11.46 -1.09 3.74
C PHE A 65 11.55 0.28 3.08
N TRP A 66 10.53 0.63 2.30
CA TRP A 66 10.45 1.91 1.59
C TRP A 66 9.13 2.63 1.90
N ASP A 67 9.15 3.95 1.75
CA ASP A 67 7.94 4.74 1.52
C ASP A 67 7.48 4.70 0.05
N PHE A 68 6.29 5.25 -0.22
CA PHE A 68 5.74 5.23 -1.57
C PHE A 68 6.43 6.20 -2.52
N ASP A 69 6.97 7.32 -2.06
CA ASP A 69 7.63 8.28 -2.95
C ASP A 69 8.93 7.66 -3.53
N LYS A 70 9.61 6.79 -2.76
CA LYS A 70 10.76 6.02 -3.22
C LYS A 70 10.33 4.93 -4.17
N PHE A 71 9.26 4.20 -3.84
CA PHE A 71 8.69 3.19 -4.74
C PHE A 71 8.32 3.80 -6.10
N TYR A 72 7.59 4.91 -6.14
CA TYR A 72 7.15 5.54 -7.38
C TYR A 72 8.32 6.01 -8.26
N LYS A 73 9.35 6.61 -7.67
CA LYS A 73 10.55 7.09 -8.39
C LYS A 73 11.52 5.99 -8.82
N SER A 74 11.37 4.78 -8.27
CA SER A 74 12.26 3.66 -8.59
C SER A 74 11.98 3.03 -9.97
N ASP A 75 13.03 2.46 -10.56
CA ASP A 75 12.94 1.59 -11.72
C ASP A 75 12.25 0.28 -11.33
N LYS A 76 11.02 0.08 -11.85
CA LYS A 76 10.17 -1.05 -11.49
C LYS A 76 10.78 -2.41 -11.89
N SER A 77 11.70 -2.43 -12.87
CA SER A 77 12.42 -3.64 -13.26
C SER A 77 13.50 -4.06 -12.25
N LYS A 78 13.90 -3.17 -11.34
CA LYS A 78 14.99 -3.36 -10.36
C LYS A 78 14.51 -3.39 -8.92
N LEU A 79 13.22 -3.63 -8.69
CA LEU A 79 12.67 -3.72 -7.35
C LEU A 79 13.30 -4.89 -6.57
N PRO A 80 13.68 -4.71 -5.29
CA PRO A 80 14.16 -5.80 -4.44
C PRO A 80 13.15 -6.95 -4.39
N GLU A 81 13.64 -8.19 -4.31
CA GLU A 81 12.75 -9.37 -4.19
C GLU A 81 11.99 -9.37 -2.86
N LYS A 82 12.66 -8.96 -1.78
CA LYS A 82 12.10 -8.81 -0.43
C LYS A 82 11.89 -7.33 -0.12
N LEU A 83 10.76 -6.79 -0.56
CA LEU A 83 10.41 -5.38 -0.40
C LEU A 83 9.11 -5.25 0.38
N ILE A 84 9.07 -4.34 1.34
CA ILE A 84 7.82 -3.89 1.97
C ILE A 84 7.74 -2.37 1.80
N VAL A 85 6.67 -1.91 1.17
CA VAL A 85 6.35 -0.49 1.10
C VAL A 85 5.28 -0.20 2.15
N ILE A 86 5.63 0.60 3.16
CA ILE A 86 4.78 0.79 4.35
C ILE A 86 3.85 1.98 4.15
N ARG A 87 2.56 1.75 4.41
CA ARG A 87 1.48 2.73 4.49
C ARG A 87 0.87 2.72 5.89
N HIS A 88 0.79 3.88 6.51
CA HIS A 88 -0.02 4.10 7.71
C HIS A 88 -1.23 4.95 7.36
N ASP A 89 -2.44 4.45 7.64
CA ASP A 89 -3.65 5.27 7.63
C ASP A 89 -3.89 5.81 9.04
N ILE A 90 -3.75 7.12 9.21
CA ILE A 90 -3.81 7.79 10.50
C ILE A 90 -5.17 8.47 10.65
N HIS A 91 -6.05 7.82 11.41
CA HIS A 91 -7.27 8.41 11.98
C HIS A 91 -6.98 8.95 13.39
N ALA A 92 -7.98 9.52 14.04
CA ALA A 92 -7.86 10.13 15.37
C ALA A 92 -7.26 9.15 16.40
N ARG A 93 -7.76 7.92 16.41
CA ARG A 93 -7.30 6.83 17.30
C ARG A 93 -5.88 6.36 17.03
N ASP A 94 -5.35 6.64 15.83
CA ASP A 94 -4.07 6.13 15.36
C ASP A 94 -2.91 7.08 15.67
N ILE A 95 -3.17 8.30 16.14
CA ILE A 95 -2.14 9.34 16.34
C ILE A 95 -1.02 8.87 17.28
N ASP A 96 -1.37 8.38 18.46
CA ASP A 96 -0.38 7.92 19.46
C ASP A 96 0.41 6.70 18.96
N GLY A 97 -0.31 5.71 18.42
CA GLY A 97 0.29 4.55 17.78
C GLY A 97 1.21 4.94 16.61
N GLY A 98 0.85 5.98 15.84
CA GLY A 98 1.63 6.48 14.71
C GLY A 98 2.94 7.12 15.15
N VAL A 99 2.95 7.86 16.26
CA VAL A 99 4.17 8.37 16.90
C VAL A 99 5.07 7.21 17.31
N ASN A 100 4.49 6.16 17.89
CA ASN A 100 5.19 4.95 18.33
C ASN A 100 5.77 4.16 17.14
N ALA A 101 5.00 4.00 16.06
CA ALA A 101 5.47 3.38 14.81
C ALA A 101 6.68 4.12 14.22
N ASN A 102 6.64 5.46 14.20
CA ASN A 102 7.74 6.29 13.71
C ASN A 102 9.03 6.09 14.52
N LYS A 103 8.93 5.89 15.85
CA LYS A 103 10.10 5.57 16.70
C LYS A 103 10.73 4.24 16.31
N VAL A 104 9.91 3.21 16.07
CA VAL A 104 10.38 1.89 15.63
C VAL A 104 11.07 1.97 14.28
N GLU A 105 10.45 2.67 13.32
CA GLU A 105 10.97 2.84 11.96
C GLU A 105 12.28 3.61 11.92
N LYS A 106 12.38 4.72 12.66
CA LYS A 106 13.65 5.45 12.80
C LYS A 106 14.74 4.58 13.41
N TYR A 107 14.39 3.73 14.38
CA TYR A 107 15.35 2.85 15.05
C TYR A 107 15.89 1.75 14.12
N PHE A 108 15.01 1.09 13.37
CA PHE A 108 15.42 -0.03 12.52
C PHE A 108 15.79 0.35 11.10
N ILE A 109 15.07 1.28 10.48
CA ILE A 109 15.15 1.55 9.04
C ILE A 109 15.91 2.84 8.77
N GLY A 110 15.61 3.89 9.54
CA GLY A 110 16.19 5.22 9.35
C GLY A 110 15.27 6.12 8.51
N SER A 111 15.80 6.73 7.45
CA SER A 111 15.02 7.61 6.58
C SER A 111 14.24 6.83 5.50
N ARG A 112 13.17 7.46 5.01
CA ARG A 112 12.31 6.99 3.92
C ARG A 112 11.66 5.63 4.23
N ALA A 113 11.26 5.46 5.49
CA ALA A 113 10.79 4.18 6.03
C ALA A 113 9.35 3.87 5.64
N ALA A 114 8.45 4.85 5.72
CA ALA A 114 7.02 4.68 5.50
C ALA A 114 6.37 5.97 4.96
N THR A 115 5.17 5.80 4.40
CA THR A 115 4.25 6.89 4.11
C THR A 115 3.14 6.93 5.15
N TYR A 116 2.92 8.10 5.75
CA TYR A 116 1.81 8.38 6.67
C TYR A 116 0.72 9.16 5.93
N PHE A 117 -0.45 8.55 5.75
CA PHE A 117 -1.63 9.21 5.24
C PHE A 117 -2.48 9.71 6.40
N VAL A 118 -2.64 11.03 6.54
CA VAL A 118 -3.26 11.64 7.74
C VAL A 118 -4.63 12.24 7.41
N MET A 119 -5.64 11.90 8.22
CA MET A 119 -7.05 12.29 8.03
C MET A 119 -7.37 13.73 8.45
N TYR A 120 -6.47 14.65 8.10
CA TYR A 120 -6.62 16.07 8.39
C TYR A 120 -7.67 16.71 7.47
N ASN A 121 -8.62 17.48 8.04
CA ASN A 121 -9.77 18.06 7.34
C ASN A 121 -10.58 17.06 6.48
N ASP A 122 -10.73 15.83 6.92
CA ASP A 122 -11.76 14.95 6.35
C ASP A 122 -13.16 15.42 6.81
N PRO A 123 -14.20 15.42 5.95
CA PRO A 123 -15.53 15.95 6.30
C PRO A 123 -16.18 15.29 7.51
N THR A 124 -15.80 14.05 7.79
CA THR A 124 -16.36 13.32 8.92
C THR A 124 -15.82 13.85 10.26
N GLU A 125 -14.70 14.60 10.24
CA GLU A 125 -13.98 15.07 11.43
C GLU A 125 -13.61 16.57 11.37
N GLU A 126 -13.89 17.28 10.26
CA GLU A 126 -13.39 18.64 9.99
C GLU A 126 -13.86 19.70 11.00
N TYR A 127 -15.02 19.49 11.62
CA TYR A 127 -15.60 20.44 12.59
C TYR A 127 -15.03 20.26 14.01
N ASP A 128 -14.31 19.17 14.30
CA ASP A 128 -13.63 19.00 15.58
C ASP A 128 -12.28 19.71 15.57
N SER A 129 -12.31 21.01 15.90
CA SER A 129 -11.09 21.83 15.98
C SER A 129 -10.00 21.26 16.89
N GLY A 130 -10.38 20.56 17.97
CA GLY A 130 -9.42 19.94 18.90
C GLY A 130 -8.68 18.79 18.24
N LEU A 131 -9.42 17.94 17.50
CA LEU A 131 -8.86 16.86 16.71
C LEU A 131 -8.02 17.37 15.54
N GLN A 132 -8.47 18.41 14.82
CA GLN A 132 -7.67 19.02 13.75
C GLN A 132 -6.32 19.54 14.24
N GLN A 133 -6.26 20.11 15.45
CA GLN A 133 -4.99 20.51 16.07
C GLN A 133 -4.12 19.32 16.45
N GLN A 134 -4.70 18.18 16.84
CA GLN A 134 -3.94 16.96 17.10
C GLN A 134 -3.29 16.41 15.82
N TYR A 135 -4.01 16.39 14.70
CA TYR A 135 -3.43 16.02 13.40
C TYR A 135 -2.28 16.94 13.00
N LEU A 136 -2.43 18.25 13.13
CA LEU A 136 -1.35 19.19 12.80
C LEU A 136 -0.12 18.99 13.69
N LYS A 137 -0.31 18.78 15.00
CA LYS A 137 0.80 18.44 15.92
C LYS A 137 1.47 17.13 15.54
N PHE A 138 0.68 16.12 15.17
CA PHE A 138 1.19 14.84 14.69
C PHE A 138 2.05 15.01 13.44
N ILE A 139 1.52 15.68 12.40
CA ILE A 139 2.23 15.98 11.16
C ILE A 139 3.54 16.74 11.44
N ALA A 140 3.50 17.76 12.30
CA ALA A 140 4.69 18.53 12.68
C ALA A 140 5.72 17.70 13.46
N SER A 141 5.30 16.65 14.18
CA SER A 141 6.20 15.74 14.90
C SER A 141 6.92 14.75 13.98
N LEU A 142 6.39 14.53 12.78
CA LEU A 142 7.02 13.69 11.76
C LEU A 142 8.16 14.48 11.11
N ASN A 143 9.40 13.98 11.24
CA ASN A 143 10.55 14.62 10.59
C ASN A 143 10.46 14.38 9.07
N GLN A 144 10.09 15.43 8.34
CA GLN A 144 9.79 15.40 6.91
C GLN A 144 10.99 15.02 6.02
N ASP A 145 12.23 15.15 6.53
CA ASP A 145 13.43 14.66 5.84
C ASP A 145 13.57 13.12 5.90
N THR A 146 12.73 12.47 6.72
CA THR A 146 12.84 11.04 7.04
C THR A 146 11.59 10.22 6.78
N VAL A 147 10.41 10.84 6.66
CA VAL A 147 9.16 10.13 6.37
C VAL A 147 8.35 10.88 5.33
N ASP A 148 7.57 10.15 4.55
CA ASP A 148 6.65 10.74 3.58
C ASP A 148 5.29 10.95 4.25
N VAL A 149 4.75 12.17 4.19
CA VAL A 149 3.47 12.53 4.83
C VAL A 149 2.53 13.06 3.77
N GLN A 150 1.36 12.45 3.67
CA GLN A 150 0.41 12.67 2.59
C GLN A 150 -1.03 12.72 3.14
N PRO A 151 -1.99 13.25 2.38
CA PRO A 151 -3.38 13.30 2.85
C PRO A 151 -4.10 11.95 2.86
N HIS A 152 -4.92 11.72 3.88
CA HIS A 152 -5.97 10.70 3.88
C HIS A 152 -7.34 11.39 3.83
N ILE A 153 -8.14 11.15 2.79
CA ILE A 153 -9.39 11.92 2.59
C ILE A 153 -10.48 11.12 1.88
N SER A 154 -11.74 11.35 2.26
CA SER A 154 -12.94 10.84 1.58
C SER A 154 -13.44 11.83 0.51
N ALA A 155 -12.75 11.92 -0.63
CA ALA A 155 -13.14 12.87 -1.68
C ALA A 155 -14.56 12.65 -2.22
N ASN A 156 -15.02 11.39 -2.28
CA ASN A 156 -16.39 11.08 -2.66
C ASN A 156 -17.43 11.61 -1.65
N ASP A 157 -17.14 11.48 -0.35
CA ASP A 157 -18.05 12.00 0.68
C ASP A 157 -18.15 13.52 0.63
N LEU A 158 -17.03 14.22 0.36
CA LEU A 158 -17.03 15.65 0.05
C LEU A 158 -17.92 15.98 -1.15
N TYR A 159 -17.82 15.19 -2.23
CA TYR A 159 -18.64 15.40 -3.41
C TYR A 159 -20.13 15.23 -3.09
N ILE A 160 -20.49 14.16 -2.39
CA ILE A 160 -21.88 13.86 -2.03
C ILE A 160 -22.46 14.93 -1.12
N ALA A 161 -21.70 15.39 -0.12
CA ALA A 161 -22.10 16.47 0.78
C ALA A 161 -22.36 17.78 0.02
N ASN A 162 -21.48 18.13 -0.92
CA ASN A 162 -21.52 19.41 -1.63
C ASN A 162 -22.47 19.46 -2.83
N ASN A 163 -22.80 18.31 -3.44
CA ASN A 163 -23.51 18.27 -4.73
C ASN A 163 -24.84 17.51 -4.66
N ASN A 164 -25.08 16.70 -3.63
CA ASN A 164 -26.31 15.91 -3.44
C ASN A 164 -26.78 15.20 -4.72
N PRO A 165 -25.98 14.25 -5.28
CA PRO A 165 -26.30 13.61 -6.54
C PRO A 165 -27.61 12.83 -6.48
N SER A 166 -28.35 12.78 -7.59
CA SER A 166 -29.65 12.09 -7.67
C SER A 166 -29.59 10.60 -7.32
N TRP A 167 -28.46 9.96 -7.60
CA TRP A 167 -28.22 8.54 -7.32
C TRP A 167 -27.81 8.26 -5.86
N LYS A 168 -27.62 9.27 -5.00
CA LYS A 168 -27.12 9.13 -3.62
C LYS A 168 -27.89 8.08 -2.80
N TYR A 169 -29.20 7.99 -3.01
CA TYR A 169 -30.10 7.11 -2.24
C TYR A 169 -30.60 5.90 -3.05
N GLN A 170 -30.09 5.69 -4.26
CA GLN A 170 -30.43 4.50 -5.05
C GLN A 170 -29.87 3.24 -4.39
N ASP A 171 -30.58 2.13 -4.56
CA ASP A 171 -30.15 0.83 -4.04
C ASP A 171 -28.89 0.31 -4.77
N ILE A 172 -28.07 -0.49 -4.09
CA ILE A 172 -26.84 -1.07 -4.65
C ILE A 172 -27.13 -1.87 -5.93
N SER A 173 -28.24 -2.62 -5.97
CA SER A 173 -28.61 -3.43 -7.14
C SER A 173 -29.00 -2.56 -8.34
N GLU A 174 -29.76 -1.48 -8.11
CA GLU A 174 -30.15 -0.52 -9.15
C GLU A 174 -28.93 0.22 -9.70
N LEU A 175 -28.04 0.70 -8.81
CA LEU A 175 -26.78 1.34 -9.20
C LEU A 175 -25.92 0.41 -10.04
N LYS A 176 -25.86 -0.88 -9.68
CA LYS A 176 -25.12 -1.89 -10.43
C LYS A 176 -25.73 -2.14 -11.81
N GLU A 177 -27.06 -2.25 -11.92
CA GLU A 177 -27.73 -2.44 -13.21
C GLU A 177 -27.49 -1.24 -14.14
N LEU A 178 -27.65 -0.01 -13.62
CA LEU A 178 -27.34 1.21 -14.36
C LEU A 178 -25.88 1.24 -14.80
N PHE A 179 -24.96 0.90 -13.90
CA PHE A 179 -23.55 0.85 -14.21
C PHE A 179 -23.24 -0.15 -15.34
N ASP A 180 -23.64 -1.41 -15.16
CA ASP A 180 -23.39 -2.50 -16.10
C ASP A 180 -24.04 -2.23 -17.47
N LYS A 181 -25.16 -1.51 -17.52
CA LYS A 181 -25.84 -1.15 -18.78
C LYS A 181 -25.18 0.01 -19.51
N TYR A 182 -24.76 1.05 -18.79
CA TYR A 182 -24.38 2.33 -19.42
C TYR A 182 -22.88 2.66 -19.38
N TYR A 183 -22.08 1.92 -18.61
CA TYR A 183 -20.66 2.20 -18.39
C TYR A 183 -19.74 1.00 -18.62
N GLU A 184 -18.47 1.28 -18.89
CA GLU A 184 -17.38 0.30 -18.94
C GLU A 184 -16.17 0.90 -18.21
N VAL A 185 -15.45 0.09 -17.42
CA VAL A 185 -14.16 0.49 -16.85
C VAL A 185 -13.04 -0.09 -17.70
N LYS A 186 -12.11 0.75 -18.16
CA LYS A 186 -10.87 0.29 -18.80
C LYS A 186 -9.66 0.65 -17.96
N LYS A 187 -8.67 -0.25 -17.95
CA LYS A 187 -7.32 0.06 -17.48
C LYS A 187 -6.56 0.68 -18.62
N THR A 188 -5.98 1.85 -18.38
CA THR A 188 -5.25 2.63 -19.37
C THR A 188 -3.87 2.98 -18.80
N SER A 189 -2.84 2.84 -19.65
CA SER A 189 -1.46 3.21 -19.31
C SER A 189 -0.88 4.15 -20.35
N ASP A 190 -0.23 5.23 -19.91
CA ASP A 190 0.58 6.11 -20.75
C ASP A 190 1.92 6.47 -20.06
N SER A 191 2.66 7.43 -20.62
CA SER A 191 3.95 7.86 -20.07
C SER A 191 3.85 8.51 -18.69
N LYS A 192 2.66 8.92 -18.24
CA LYS A 192 2.41 9.51 -16.92
C LYS A 192 2.01 8.46 -15.88
N GLY A 193 1.51 7.30 -16.30
CA GLY A 193 1.21 6.20 -15.39
C GLY A 193 0.15 5.23 -15.86
N LEU A 194 -0.32 4.41 -14.93
CA LEU A 194 -1.39 3.42 -15.09
C LEU A 194 -2.56 3.81 -14.19
N GLY A 195 -3.78 3.76 -14.72
CA GLY A 195 -5.00 3.99 -13.94
C GLY A 195 -6.25 3.43 -14.63
N THR A 196 -7.41 3.70 -14.06
CA THR A 196 -8.72 3.38 -14.66
C THR A 196 -9.38 4.59 -15.28
N GLU A 197 -10.09 4.36 -16.38
CA GLU A 197 -10.94 5.32 -17.08
C GLU A 197 -12.37 4.75 -17.17
N ILE A 198 -13.38 5.60 -16.92
CA ILE A 198 -14.78 5.26 -17.12
C ILE A 198 -15.20 5.67 -18.55
N ILE A 199 -15.69 4.72 -19.32
CA ILE A 199 -16.24 4.93 -20.65
C ILE A 199 -17.76 4.88 -20.57
N ILE A 200 -18.40 5.96 -21.03
CA ILE A 200 -19.85 6.02 -21.20
C ILE A 200 -20.20 5.30 -22.51
N LYS A 201 -20.94 4.19 -22.43
CA LYS A 201 -21.33 3.38 -23.60
C LYS A 201 -22.42 4.05 -24.43
N SER A 202 -23.35 4.75 -23.77
CA SER A 202 -24.45 5.43 -24.46
C SER A 202 -24.91 6.70 -23.75
N VAL A 203 -25.29 6.64 -22.47
CA VAL A 203 -25.81 7.79 -21.70
C VAL A 203 -25.17 7.83 -20.32
N ASP A 204 -24.81 9.03 -19.83
CA ASP A 204 -24.24 9.22 -18.49
C ASP A 204 -25.34 9.33 -17.41
N THR A 205 -26.07 8.24 -17.16
CA THR A 205 -27.22 8.20 -16.24
C THR A 205 -26.88 8.48 -14.77
N LEU A 206 -25.67 8.13 -14.34
CA LEU A 206 -25.10 8.39 -13.01
C LEU A 206 -24.27 9.69 -12.97
N HIS A 207 -24.21 10.47 -14.06
CA HIS A 207 -23.45 11.72 -14.14
C HIS A 207 -21.97 11.60 -13.72
N LEU A 208 -21.32 10.47 -14.00
CA LEU A 208 -19.95 10.17 -13.55
C LEU A 208 -18.92 11.14 -14.14
N LYS A 209 -19.17 11.67 -15.35
CA LYS A 209 -18.27 12.68 -15.95
C LYS A 209 -18.28 14.00 -15.17
N GLN A 210 -19.47 14.45 -14.77
CA GLN A 210 -19.62 15.66 -13.95
C GLN A 210 -19.05 15.42 -12.55
N MET A 211 -19.33 14.27 -11.95
CA MET A 211 -18.79 13.84 -10.67
C MET A 211 -17.26 13.92 -10.67
N ASN A 212 -16.59 13.30 -11.66
CA ASN A 212 -15.14 13.34 -11.79
C ASN A 212 -14.59 14.78 -11.88
N THR A 213 -15.22 15.63 -12.71
CA THR A 213 -14.84 17.05 -12.82
C THR A 213 -14.92 17.77 -11.45
N LYS A 214 -15.95 17.48 -10.67
CA LYS A 214 -16.13 18.07 -9.33
C LYS A 214 -15.16 17.49 -8.31
N LEU A 215 -14.86 16.20 -8.35
CA LEU A 215 -13.87 15.56 -7.49
C LEU A 215 -12.48 16.17 -7.69
N ILE A 216 -12.06 16.40 -8.95
CA ILE A 216 -10.81 17.10 -9.25
C ILE A 216 -10.77 18.51 -8.63
N GLN A 217 -11.87 19.26 -8.69
CA GLN A 217 -11.96 20.59 -8.08
C GLN A 217 -11.84 20.53 -6.56
N ILE A 218 -12.57 19.62 -5.93
CA ILE A 218 -12.53 19.37 -4.48
C ILE A 218 -11.11 19.07 -4.02
N LEU A 219 -10.43 18.15 -4.71
CA LEU A 219 -9.06 17.75 -4.37
C LEU A 219 -8.05 18.89 -4.57
N LYS A 220 -8.22 19.73 -5.60
CA LYS A 220 -7.38 20.92 -5.78
C LYS A 220 -7.55 21.92 -4.63
N SER A 221 -8.80 22.18 -4.22
CA SER A 221 -9.09 23.04 -3.06
C SER A 221 -8.52 22.46 -1.77
N TYR A 222 -8.68 21.15 -1.57
CA TYR A 222 -8.10 20.47 -0.42
C TYR A 222 -6.57 20.53 -0.42
N ASN A 223 -5.91 20.26 -1.54
CA ASN A 223 -4.45 20.32 -1.65
C ASN A 223 -3.89 21.72 -1.32
N ALA A 224 -4.58 22.78 -1.78
CA ALA A 224 -4.20 24.15 -1.45
C ALA A 224 -4.32 24.43 0.06
N LYS A 225 -5.37 23.92 0.71
CA LYS A 225 -5.55 24.03 2.16
C LYS A 225 -4.51 23.20 2.93
N TRP A 226 -4.25 21.97 2.51
CA TRP A 226 -3.20 21.11 3.04
C TRP A 226 -1.83 21.81 2.99
N GLU A 227 -1.43 22.35 1.84
CA GLU A 227 -0.14 23.04 1.69
C GLU A 227 -0.07 24.29 2.56
N LYS A 228 -1.15 25.07 2.64
CA LYS A 228 -1.23 26.24 3.50
C LYS A 228 -1.07 25.89 4.99
N ASP A 229 -1.76 24.86 5.45
CA ASP A 229 -1.88 24.54 6.88
C ASP A 229 -0.70 23.71 7.39
N THR A 230 -0.07 22.90 6.53
CA THR A 230 1.02 21.98 6.90
C THR A 230 2.39 22.38 6.36
N GLY A 231 2.45 23.27 5.37
CA GLY A 231 3.66 23.58 4.60
C GLY A 231 4.10 22.47 3.63
N LEU A 232 3.36 21.36 3.54
CA LEU A 232 3.69 20.21 2.71
C LEU A 232 2.96 20.25 1.37
N LYS A 233 3.67 19.91 0.29
CA LYS A 233 3.02 19.67 -1.01
C LYS A 233 2.46 18.26 -1.07
N ALA A 234 1.13 18.15 -1.19
CA ALA A 234 0.47 16.89 -1.46
C ALA A 234 0.93 16.36 -2.83
N LYS A 235 1.56 15.19 -2.84
CA LYS A 235 1.99 14.51 -4.08
C LYS A 235 0.97 13.48 -4.51
N TYR A 236 0.33 12.85 -3.54
CA TYR A 236 -0.72 11.86 -3.72
C TYR A 236 -1.52 11.71 -2.43
N TYR A 237 -2.75 11.19 -2.47
CA TYR A 237 -3.60 11.02 -1.28
C TYR A 237 -4.22 9.64 -1.24
N ALA A 238 -4.33 9.04 -0.05
CA ALA A 238 -5.05 7.79 0.13
C ALA A 238 -6.53 8.09 0.33
N SER A 239 -7.39 7.50 -0.51
CA SER A 239 -8.83 7.64 -0.31
C SER A 239 -9.32 6.84 0.90
N HIS A 240 -10.00 7.51 1.82
CA HIS A 240 -10.73 6.84 2.90
C HIS A 240 -12.01 6.18 2.32
N GLY A 241 -12.33 5.00 2.82
CA GLY A 241 -13.46 4.22 2.33
C GLY A 241 -14.78 4.82 2.78
N SER A 242 -15.72 4.99 1.85
CA SER A 242 -17.09 5.42 2.19
C SER A 242 -18.06 4.24 2.17
N LYS A 243 -19.07 4.31 3.05
CA LYS A 243 -20.15 3.32 3.14
C LYS A 243 -21.36 3.66 2.27
N VAL A 244 -21.26 4.68 1.42
CA VAL A 244 -22.34 5.01 0.48
C VAL A 244 -22.52 3.91 -0.57
N ASN A 245 -23.75 3.74 -1.04
CA ASN A 245 -24.11 2.62 -1.93
C ASN A 245 -23.26 2.58 -3.22
N ILE A 246 -22.91 3.74 -3.79
CA ILE A 246 -22.07 3.79 -4.99
C ILE A 246 -20.68 3.19 -4.74
N ASN A 247 -20.13 3.30 -3.52
CA ASN A 247 -18.83 2.72 -3.17
C ASN A 247 -18.85 1.19 -3.04
N MET A 248 -20.03 0.60 -2.89
CA MET A 248 -20.22 -0.85 -2.92
C MET A 248 -20.29 -1.40 -4.35
N VAL A 249 -20.55 -0.53 -5.34
CA VAL A 249 -20.58 -0.86 -6.76
C VAL A 249 -19.25 -0.52 -7.43
N LEU A 250 -18.70 0.66 -7.13
CA LEU A 250 -17.45 1.18 -7.68
C LEU A 250 -16.49 1.51 -6.55
N ASN A 251 -15.28 0.97 -6.58
CA ASN A 251 -14.26 1.40 -5.63
C ASN A 251 -13.84 2.86 -5.89
N ASN A 252 -13.17 3.48 -4.90
CA ASN A 252 -12.71 4.87 -5.00
C ASN A 252 -11.86 5.10 -6.27
N ALA A 253 -10.96 4.17 -6.61
CA ALA A 253 -10.18 4.18 -7.85
C ALA A 253 -10.99 4.50 -9.11
N VAL A 254 -12.14 3.86 -9.23
CA VAL A 254 -12.99 3.95 -10.42
C VAL A 254 -13.81 5.24 -10.36
N ILE A 255 -14.42 5.53 -9.21
CA ILE A 255 -15.21 6.76 -9.00
C ILE A 255 -14.39 8.01 -9.31
N LEU A 256 -13.13 8.01 -8.89
CA LEU A 256 -12.23 9.14 -9.00
C LEU A 256 -11.59 9.27 -10.38
N ASP A 257 -11.81 8.32 -11.31
CA ASP A 257 -11.19 8.27 -12.63
C ASP A 257 -9.71 8.65 -12.56
N GLN A 258 -8.93 7.73 -11.98
CA GLN A 258 -7.50 7.90 -11.72
C GLN A 258 -6.72 8.47 -12.90
N PHE A 259 -7.09 8.09 -14.12
CA PHE A 259 -6.39 8.58 -15.29
C PHE A 259 -6.61 10.07 -15.55
N SER A 260 -7.84 10.55 -15.35
CA SER A 260 -8.15 11.99 -15.36
C SER A 260 -7.44 12.73 -14.23
N LEU A 261 -7.40 12.15 -13.04
CA LEU A 261 -6.68 12.71 -11.89
C LEU A 261 -5.18 12.86 -12.14
N LEU A 262 -4.52 11.79 -12.60
CA LEU A 262 -3.12 11.77 -13.03
C LEU A 262 -2.81 12.92 -14.00
N ARG A 263 -3.69 13.19 -14.96
CA ARG A 263 -3.52 14.24 -15.96
C ARG A 263 -3.77 15.65 -15.42
N SER A 264 -4.60 15.78 -14.39
CA SER A 264 -4.96 17.06 -13.79
C SER A 264 -3.93 17.61 -12.80
N GLY A 265 -2.94 16.79 -12.42
CA GLY A 265 -1.94 17.12 -11.39
C GLY A 265 -2.44 16.90 -9.95
N ALA A 266 -3.66 16.40 -9.76
CA ALA A 266 -4.16 15.90 -8.47
C ALA A 266 -4.06 14.37 -8.49
N TYR A 267 -3.06 13.78 -7.82
CA TYR A 267 -2.79 12.35 -7.91
C TYR A 267 -3.51 11.59 -6.77
N GLU A 268 -4.30 10.57 -7.10
CA GLU A 268 -4.80 9.63 -6.10
C GLU A 268 -3.77 8.52 -5.86
N PHE A 269 -3.44 8.30 -4.59
CA PHE A 269 -2.78 7.08 -4.16
C PHE A 269 -3.83 5.97 -4.06
N ASP A 270 -3.73 4.98 -4.94
CA ASP A 270 -4.64 3.84 -4.89
C ASP A 270 -3.90 2.50 -4.96
N THR A 271 -4.39 1.57 -4.17
CA THR A 271 -3.80 0.27 -3.88
C THR A 271 -4.28 -0.86 -4.79
N TYR A 272 -5.35 -0.65 -5.57
CA TYR A 272 -6.06 -1.71 -6.30
C TYR A 272 -5.89 -1.63 -7.83
N ASN A 273 -5.68 -0.45 -8.41
CA ASN A 273 -5.64 -0.25 -9.86
C ASN A 273 -4.49 0.67 -10.32
N SER A 274 -3.33 0.59 -9.68
CA SER A 274 -2.14 1.39 -9.99
C SER A 274 -0.89 0.54 -10.18
N TRP A 275 0.25 1.18 -10.44
CA TRP A 275 1.59 0.57 -10.37
C TRP A 275 1.84 -0.23 -9.10
N ILE A 276 1.19 0.11 -8.00
CA ILE A 276 1.29 -0.63 -6.74
C ILE A 276 0.72 -2.02 -6.92
N ALA A 277 -0.50 -2.15 -7.46
CA ALA A 277 -1.17 -3.44 -7.62
C ALA A 277 -0.48 -4.36 -8.63
N GLU A 278 0.27 -3.82 -9.59
CA GLU A 278 1.05 -4.62 -10.54
C GLU A 278 2.34 -5.19 -9.95
N HIS A 279 2.91 -4.54 -8.94
CA HIS A 279 4.24 -4.88 -8.42
C HIS A 279 4.26 -5.35 -6.97
N LEU A 280 3.23 -5.03 -6.19
CA LEU A 280 3.18 -5.25 -4.75
C LEU A 280 1.93 -6.05 -4.36
N ILE A 281 2.12 -7.07 -3.53
CA ILE A 281 1.06 -7.87 -2.92
C ILE A 281 0.51 -7.09 -1.72
N TYR A 282 -0.81 -7.04 -1.59
CA TYR A 282 -1.46 -6.30 -0.51
C TYR A 282 -1.51 -7.09 0.80
N LEU A 283 -0.92 -6.51 1.84
CA LEU A 283 -1.05 -6.92 3.24
C LEU A 283 -1.82 -5.83 3.98
N SER A 284 -2.89 -6.20 4.65
CA SER A 284 -3.74 -5.26 5.40
C SER A 284 -4.13 -5.84 6.75
N ASP A 285 -4.21 -4.97 7.74
CA ASP A 285 -4.68 -5.29 9.09
C ASP A 285 -6.19 -5.11 9.30
N ASN A 286 -6.95 -4.74 8.26
CA ASN A 286 -8.41 -4.58 8.33
C ASN A 286 -9.16 -5.85 8.80
N SER A 287 -8.54 -7.02 8.67
CA SER A 287 -9.09 -8.31 9.13
C SER A 287 -8.21 -9.02 10.18
N ILE A 288 -7.26 -8.29 10.80
CA ILE A 288 -6.28 -8.78 11.79
C ILE A 288 -5.71 -10.17 11.43
N PRO A 289 -4.85 -10.26 10.42
CA PRO A 289 -4.31 -11.53 9.95
C PRO A 289 -3.28 -12.14 10.92
N SER A 290 -3.10 -13.47 10.83
CA SER A 290 -2.20 -14.22 11.71
C SER A 290 -0.73 -13.81 11.61
N TRP A 291 -0.30 -13.26 10.46
CA TRP A 291 1.08 -12.84 10.24
C TRP A 291 1.51 -11.63 11.07
N ILE A 292 0.56 -10.84 11.60
CA ILE A 292 0.88 -9.70 12.48
C ILE A 292 1.65 -10.18 13.73
N GLY A 293 1.16 -11.25 14.36
CA GLY A 293 1.82 -11.88 15.50
C GLY A 293 2.89 -12.91 15.13
N LYS A 294 3.09 -13.18 13.84
CA LYS A 294 4.01 -14.22 13.33
C LYS A 294 4.72 -13.74 12.06
N PRO A 295 5.59 -12.73 12.16
CA PRO A 295 6.27 -12.15 11.00
C PRO A 295 7.05 -13.18 10.17
N THR A 296 7.54 -14.26 10.78
CA THR A 296 8.23 -15.37 10.09
C THR A 296 7.36 -16.12 9.09
N GLU A 297 6.03 -15.94 9.11
CA GLU A 297 5.11 -16.53 8.13
C GLU A 297 5.03 -15.70 6.82
N VAL A 298 5.57 -14.48 6.80
CA VAL A 298 5.64 -13.64 5.60
C VAL A 298 6.71 -14.20 4.66
N LYS A 299 6.26 -14.72 3.52
CA LYS A 299 7.16 -15.29 2.50
C LYS A 299 7.98 -14.19 1.81
N PRO A 300 9.13 -14.52 1.21
CA PRO A 300 9.83 -13.60 0.32
C PRO A 300 8.89 -13.08 -0.78
N GLY A 301 8.93 -11.77 -1.00
CA GLY A 301 8.06 -11.11 -1.95
C GLY A 301 8.07 -9.60 -1.80
N ARG A 302 7.30 -8.94 -2.66
CA ARG A 302 7.12 -7.50 -2.69
C ARG A 302 5.73 -7.18 -2.19
N TYR A 303 5.64 -6.35 -1.16
CA TYR A 303 4.40 -6.09 -0.46
C TYR A 303 4.15 -4.59 -0.32
N GLN A 304 2.89 -4.20 -0.33
CA GLN A 304 2.42 -2.98 0.30
C GLN A 304 1.75 -3.38 1.61
N LEU A 305 2.15 -2.76 2.71
CA LEU A 305 1.57 -2.97 4.03
C LEU A 305 0.67 -1.80 4.37
N LEU A 306 -0.65 -2.01 4.41
CA LEU A 306 -1.57 -1.11 5.10
C LEU A 306 -1.57 -1.45 6.58
N MET A 307 -1.23 -0.46 7.40
CA MET A 307 -1.23 -0.53 8.85
C MET A 307 -2.08 0.62 9.43
N HIS A 308 -2.94 0.30 10.38
CA HIS A 308 -3.57 1.21 11.31
C HIS A 308 -2.85 1.07 12.66
N PRO A 309 -2.04 2.06 13.08
CA PRO A 309 -1.23 1.94 14.29
C PRO A 309 -1.98 1.51 15.54
N TRP A 310 -3.23 1.95 15.71
CA TRP A 310 -4.07 1.56 16.83
C TRP A 310 -4.30 0.04 16.91
N VAL A 311 -4.47 -0.64 15.76
CA VAL A 311 -4.70 -2.10 15.71
C VAL A 311 -3.50 -2.86 16.28
N TRP A 312 -2.29 -2.39 15.99
CA TRP A 312 -1.05 -3.04 16.38
C TRP A 312 -0.63 -2.74 17.82
N GLU A 313 -0.92 -1.52 18.29
CA GLU A 313 -0.73 -1.15 19.69
C GLU A 313 -1.63 -1.96 20.63
N ASN A 314 -2.86 -2.25 20.18
CA ASN A 314 -3.86 -3.01 20.93
C ASN A 314 -3.91 -4.50 20.55
N TYR A 315 -2.98 -4.97 19.71
CA TYR A 315 -2.96 -6.37 19.31
C TYR A 315 -2.68 -7.27 20.50
N THR A 316 -3.57 -8.22 20.72
CA THR A 316 -3.39 -9.26 21.74
C THR A 316 -3.10 -10.56 21.02
N TYR A 317 -1.97 -11.21 21.37
CA TYR A 317 -1.69 -12.53 20.83
C TYR A 317 -2.81 -13.48 21.20
N PRO A 318 -3.41 -14.22 20.24
CA PRO A 318 -4.41 -15.22 20.58
C PRO A 318 -3.80 -16.21 21.57
N SER A 319 -4.37 -16.28 22.77
CA SER A 319 -3.98 -17.25 23.79
C SER A 319 -4.19 -18.67 23.22
N GLY A 320 -3.20 -19.54 23.41
CA GLY A 320 -3.05 -20.75 22.60
C GLY A 320 -4.28 -21.65 22.48
N SER A 321 -4.76 -21.87 21.26
CA SER A 321 -4.77 -23.17 20.59
C SER A 321 -5.03 -22.94 19.10
N VAL A 322 -4.10 -23.36 18.26
CA VAL A 322 -4.25 -23.30 16.80
C VAL A 322 -5.21 -24.42 16.41
N ASN A 323 -6.51 -24.17 16.49
CA ASN A 323 -7.53 -25.07 15.94
C ASN A 323 -8.81 -24.29 15.58
N SER A 324 -8.70 -23.26 14.73
CA SER A 324 -9.76 -22.85 13.79
C SER A 324 -9.39 -21.53 13.08
N ALA A 325 -8.53 -21.61 12.05
CA ALA A 325 -8.49 -20.58 11.01
C ALA A 325 -8.03 -21.21 9.69
N ARG A 326 -8.72 -22.26 9.25
CA ARG A 326 -8.87 -22.49 7.81
C ARG A 326 -10.06 -21.64 7.39
N ASN A 327 -9.86 -20.86 6.32
CA ASN A 327 -10.73 -19.82 5.76
C ASN A 327 -10.40 -18.45 6.37
N SER A 328 -9.78 -17.49 5.69
CA SER A 328 -9.80 -17.18 4.26
C SER A 328 -8.51 -16.45 3.84
N PHE A 329 -7.65 -17.10 3.06
CA PHE A 329 -6.72 -16.38 2.19
C PHE A 329 -7.53 -15.75 1.05
N SER A 330 -7.88 -14.48 1.14
CA SER A 330 -8.14 -13.71 -0.09
C SER A 330 -6.81 -13.16 -0.59
N ILE A 331 -6.01 -14.03 -1.21
CA ILE A 331 -5.06 -13.53 -2.22
C ILE A 331 -5.97 -13.04 -3.35
N ILE A 332 -6.23 -11.74 -3.42
CA ILE A 332 -6.80 -11.14 -4.64
C ILE A 332 -5.69 -11.25 -5.70
N ASN A 333 -5.68 -12.39 -6.37
CA ASN A 333 -4.72 -12.72 -7.40
C ASN A 333 -5.29 -12.16 -8.72
N ASN A 334 -5.04 -10.88 -9.01
CA ASN A 334 -5.53 -10.20 -10.22
C ASN A 334 -4.87 -10.71 -11.54
N ASN A 335 -4.11 -11.81 -11.51
CA ASN A 335 -3.43 -12.37 -12.67
C ASN A 335 -4.12 -13.57 -13.34
N LYS A 336 -5.42 -13.80 -13.08
CA LYS A 336 -6.22 -14.82 -13.81
C LYS A 336 -7.46 -14.26 -14.51
N GLN A 337 -7.28 -13.20 -15.32
CA GLN A 337 -8.10 -13.00 -16.51
C GLN A 337 -7.20 -13.04 -17.75
N LYS A 338 -6.64 -14.22 -18.04
CA LYS A 338 -6.16 -14.55 -19.39
C LYS A 338 -6.88 -15.83 -19.84
N LYS A 339 -7.49 -15.70 -21.02
CA LYS A 339 -8.15 -16.73 -21.87
C LYS A 339 -9.62 -17.04 -21.58
N LYS A 340 -10.51 -16.32 -22.27
CA LYS A 340 -11.24 -16.88 -23.42
C LYS A 340 -11.78 -15.74 -24.28
N VAL A 341 -10.98 -15.33 -25.26
CA VAL A 341 -11.52 -14.81 -26.51
C VAL A 341 -11.96 -16.05 -27.29
N SER A 342 -13.27 -16.24 -27.46
CA SER A 342 -13.77 -17.05 -28.57
C SER A 342 -14.72 -16.19 -29.38
N TYR A 343 -14.21 -15.72 -30.51
CA TYR A 343 -15.01 -15.34 -31.65
C TYR A 343 -15.88 -16.52 -32.05
N PHE A 344 -17.20 -16.34 -32.10
CA PHE A 344 -18.03 -17.08 -33.05
C PHE A 344 -19.23 -16.23 -33.47
N LYS A 345 -19.19 -15.89 -34.77
CA LYS A 345 -20.23 -15.52 -35.74
C LYS A 345 -21.28 -14.47 -35.37
#